data_AF-A0A2E5HWR2-F1
#
_entry.id   AF-A0A2E5HWR2-F1
#
_cell.length_a   1.000
_cell.length_b   1.000
_cell.length_c   1.000
_cell.angle_alpha   90.00
_cell.angle_beta   90.00
_cell.angle_gamma   90.00
#
_symmetry.space_group_name_H-M   'P 1'
#
loop_
_entity.id
_entity.type
_entity.pdbx_description
1 polymer ?
#
loop_
_entity_poly.entity_id
_entity_poly.type
_entity_poly.pdbx_seq_one_letter_code
_entity_poly.pdbx_strand_id
1 'polypeptide(L)'
;MKRGTNIMFYIAPMIVLLGAVSFHYFARRIPTSLNPIVAVTATYVAIAIIASTLIPLFPSDGGLSKQVRQLSWIQIAMAISIIFLDIGFILMYRNGWNLSTGNLVTSVFTNIALLAIGVLLIGDKATPMNLAGVLICIAGVAMIGYQP
;
A
#
# COMPACT_ATOMS: atom_id res chain seq x y z
N MET A 1 -5.01 -12.53 19.60
CA MET A 1 -5.59 -11.38 18.87
C MET A 1 -6.97 -11.08 19.44
N LYS A 2 -7.19 -9.89 20.02
CA LYS A 2 -8.54 -9.47 20.41
C LYS A 2 -9.37 -9.38 19.13
N ARG A 3 -10.41 -10.20 19.03
CA ARG A 3 -11.34 -10.24 17.90
C ARG A 3 -12.00 -8.86 17.82
N GLY A 4 -11.53 -8.01 16.90
CA GLY A 4 -12.21 -6.76 16.60
C GLY A 4 -13.67 -7.06 16.34
N THR A 5 -14.57 -6.22 16.86
CA THR A 5 -16.02 -6.33 16.65
C THR A 5 -16.29 -6.65 15.18
N ASN A 6 -17.19 -7.60 14.85
CA ASN A 6 -17.40 -8.09 13.48
C ASN A 6 -17.52 -6.98 12.41
N ILE A 7 -17.94 -5.78 12.80
CA ILE A 7 -18.00 -4.56 12.00
C ILE A 7 -16.62 -4.09 11.51
N MET A 8 -15.59 -4.07 12.38
CA MET A 8 -14.25 -3.58 12.04
C MET A 8 -13.55 -4.47 11.01
N PHE A 9 -13.88 -5.77 10.99
CA PHE A 9 -13.41 -6.72 9.99
C PHE A 9 -13.84 -6.33 8.56
N TYR A 10 -15.01 -5.70 8.40
CA TYR A 10 -15.51 -5.24 7.11
C TYR A 10 -15.13 -3.77 6.83
N ILE A 11 -15.11 -2.90 7.84
CA ILE A 11 -14.79 -1.47 7.65
C ILE A 11 -13.33 -1.27 7.24
N ALA A 12 -12.38 -1.97 7.87
CA ALA A 12 -10.96 -1.74 7.60
C ALA A 12 -10.58 -2.00 6.12
N PRO A 13 -10.98 -3.13 5.49
CA PRO A 13 -10.76 -3.34 4.06
C PRO A 13 -11.42 -2.26 3.18
N MET A 14 -12.60 -1.77 3.56
CA MET A 14 -13.28 -0.71 2.79
C MET A 14 -12.50 0.60 2.80
N ILE A 15 -11.92 0.99 3.95
CA ILE A 15 -11.05 2.17 4.02
C ILE A 15 -9.82 1.99 3.13
N VAL A 16 -9.20 0.80 3.16
CA VAL A 16 -8.06 0.48 2.30
C VAL A 16 -8.43 0.58 0.82
N LEU A 17 -9.58 0.03 0.41
CA LEU A 17 -10.05 0.10 -0.97
C LEU A 17 -10.30 1.54 -1.43
N LEU A 18 -10.96 2.35 -0.60
CA LEU A 18 -11.17 3.77 -0.90
C LEU A 18 -9.85 4.53 -1.06
N GLY A 19 -8.90 4.27 -0.16
CA GLY A 19 -7.55 4.84 -0.22
C GLY A 19 -6.81 4.42 -1.49
N ALA A 20 -6.79 3.12 -1.80
CA ALA A 20 -6.10 2.57 -2.97
C ALA A 20 -6.67 3.11 -4.28
N VAL A 21 -8.00 3.10 -4.45
CA VAL A 21 -8.66 3.63 -5.64
C VAL A 21 -8.34 5.12 -5.83
N SER A 22 -8.44 5.90 -4.74
CA SER A 22 -8.13 7.33 -4.76
C SER A 22 -6.66 7.57 -5.12
N PHE A 23 -5.75 6.81 -4.50
CA PHE A 23 -4.31 6.88 -4.77
C PHE A 23 -4.01 6.66 -6.26
N HIS A 24 -4.46 5.54 -6.84
CA HIS A 24 -4.19 5.25 -8.25
C HIS A 24 -4.81 6.30 -9.18
N TYR A 25 -6.03 6.76 -8.87
CA TYR A 25 -6.73 7.80 -9.62
C TYR A 25 -5.95 9.12 -9.65
N PHE A 26 -5.43 9.59 -8.52
CA PHE A 26 -4.66 10.83 -8.46
C PHE A 26 -3.22 10.66 -8.94
N ALA A 27 -2.55 9.55 -8.63
CA ALA A 27 -1.19 9.27 -9.08
C ALA A 27 -1.06 9.31 -10.60
N ARG A 28 -2.04 8.75 -11.32
CA ARG A 28 -2.09 8.82 -12.80
C ARG A 28 -2.22 10.23 -13.35
N ARG A 29 -2.76 11.18 -12.59
CA ARG A 29 -2.98 12.58 -13.00
C ARG A 29 -1.80 13.50 -12.71
N ILE A 30 -0.75 13.01 -12.04
CA ILE A 30 0.44 13.80 -11.78
C ILE A 30 1.09 14.15 -13.13
N PRO A 31 1.24 15.44 -13.47
CA PRO A 31 1.78 15.86 -14.76
C PRO A 31 3.15 15.26 -15.03
N THR A 32 3.40 14.85 -16.29
CA THR A 32 4.70 14.29 -16.71
C THR A 32 5.83 15.31 -16.60
N SER A 33 5.52 16.61 -16.71
CA SER A 33 6.46 17.72 -16.55
C SER A 33 6.92 17.95 -15.12
N LEU A 34 6.16 17.49 -14.12
CA LEU A 34 6.53 17.64 -12.71
C LEU A 34 7.55 16.57 -12.33
N ASN A 35 8.60 16.93 -11.61
CA ASN A 35 9.54 15.93 -11.09
C ASN A 35 8.81 14.99 -10.09
N PRO A 36 8.90 13.64 -10.24
CA PRO A 36 8.23 12.70 -9.33
C PRO A 36 8.59 12.92 -7.86
N ILE A 37 9.87 13.20 -7.56
CA ILE A 37 10.31 13.46 -6.18
C ILE A 37 9.62 14.70 -5.63
N VAL A 38 9.50 15.77 -6.42
CA VAL A 38 8.81 17.00 -5.99
C VAL A 38 7.33 16.73 -5.71
N ALA A 39 6.66 15.96 -6.56
CA ALA A 39 5.26 15.57 -6.35
C ALA A 39 5.08 14.75 -5.06
N VAL A 40 5.97 13.80 -4.84
CA VAL A 40 5.99 12.94 -3.65
C VAL A 40 6.26 13.77 -2.40
N THR A 41 7.28 14.65 -2.40
CA THR A 41 7.57 15.56 -1.28
C THR A 41 6.37 16.44 -0.93
N ALA A 42 5.72 17.05 -1.92
CA ALA A 42 4.51 17.86 -1.69
C ALA A 42 3.37 17.02 -1.07
N THR A 43 3.23 15.77 -1.51
CA THR A 43 2.24 14.83 -0.98
C THR A 43 2.50 14.51 0.50
N TYR A 44 3.74 14.22 0.89
CA TYR A 44 4.09 13.96 2.29
C TYR A 44 3.93 15.18 3.20
N VAL A 45 4.23 16.39 2.71
CA VAL A 45 3.96 17.63 3.46
C VAL A 45 2.46 17.76 3.72
N ALA A 46 1.61 17.55 2.72
CA ALA A 46 0.17 17.58 2.88
C ALA A 46 -0.34 16.50 3.86
N ILE A 47 0.17 15.27 3.74
CA ILE A 47 -0.15 14.17 4.66
C ILE A 47 0.24 14.54 6.09
N ALA A 48 1.44 15.09 6.32
CA ALA A 48 1.90 15.47 7.64
C ALA A 48 0.99 16.54 8.28
N ILE A 49 0.57 17.54 7.50
CA ILE A 49 -0.38 18.56 7.96
C ILE A 49 -1.72 17.92 8.32
N ILE A 50 -2.33 17.15 7.40
CA ILE A 50 -3.63 16.51 7.62
C ILE A 50 -3.58 15.56 8.83
N ALA A 51 -2.58 14.69 8.90
CA ALA A 51 -2.42 13.76 10.02
C ALA A 51 -2.27 14.49 11.36
N SER A 52 -1.51 15.60 11.38
CA SER A 52 -1.34 16.41 12.60
C SER A 52 -2.66 17.03 13.07
N THR A 53 -3.54 17.43 12.14
CA THR A 53 -4.87 17.96 12.50
C THR A 53 -5.82 16.90 13.06
N LEU A 54 -5.58 15.61 12.77
CA LEU A 54 -6.39 14.51 13.27
C LEU A 54 -5.99 14.06 14.68
N ILE A 55 -4.78 14.38 15.14
CA ILE A 55 -4.26 13.99 16.46
C ILE A 55 -5.25 14.28 17.61
N PRO A 56 -5.89 15.47 17.70
CA PRO A 56 -6.83 15.76 18.78
C PRO A 56 -8.09 14.87 18.78
N LEU A 57 -8.48 14.30 17.63
CA LEU A 57 -9.63 13.41 17.52
C LEU A 57 -9.35 12.00 18.04
N PHE A 58 -8.06 11.65 18.21
CA PHE A 58 -7.62 10.33 18.68
C PHE A 58 -6.70 10.50 19.91
N PRO A 59 -7.26 10.91 21.06
CA PRO A 59 -6.47 11.15 22.26
C PRO A 59 -5.77 9.86 22.73
N SER A 60 -4.48 10.00 23.04
CA SER A 60 -3.61 8.88 23.43
C SER A 60 -3.37 8.84 24.94
N ASP A 61 -3.45 7.65 25.54
CA ASP A 61 -3.12 7.44 26.95
C ASP A 61 -1.65 7.81 27.26
N GLY A 62 -1.46 8.81 28.13
CA GLY A 62 -0.14 9.31 28.53
C GLY A 62 0.43 10.44 27.66
N GLY A 63 -0.38 11.03 26.77
CA GLY A 63 -0.05 12.24 26.01
C GLY A 63 0.91 12.03 24.83
N LEU A 64 1.03 13.06 23.98
CA LEU A 64 1.77 12.98 22.71
C LEU A 64 3.26 12.65 22.88
N SER A 65 3.88 13.19 23.92
CA SER A 65 5.31 12.97 24.23
C SER A 65 5.64 11.49 24.44
N LYS A 66 4.75 10.75 25.12
CA LYS A 66 4.93 9.31 25.33
C LYS A 66 4.83 8.53 24.02
N GLN A 67 3.98 8.96 23.09
CA GLN A 67 3.83 8.31 21.79
C GLN A 67 5.03 8.57 20.87
N VAL A 68 5.56 9.80 20.87
CA VAL A 68 6.78 10.14 20.12
C VAL A 68 7.97 9.32 20.60
N ARG A 69 8.07 9.05 21.90
CA ARG A 69 9.13 8.18 22.46
C ARG A 69 9.00 6.70 22.08
N GLN A 70 7.82 6.27 21.62
CA GLN A 70 7.59 4.90 21.14
C GLN A 70 7.90 4.74 19.65
N LEU A 71 8.26 5.83 18.95
CA LEU A 71 8.72 5.73 17.58
C LEU A 71 9.98 4.88 17.52
N SER A 72 10.04 4.04 16.50
CA SER A 72 11.10 3.08 16.26
C SER A 72 11.63 3.22 14.83
N TRP A 73 12.62 2.40 14.49
CA TRP A 73 13.09 2.32 13.11
C TRP A 73 12.01 1.83 12.12
N ILE A 74 10.94 1.18 12.61
CA ILE A 74 9.83 0.68 11.78
C ILE A 74 9.17 1.83 11.01
N GLN A 75 8.99 2.99 11.63
CA GLN A 75 8.40 4.16 10.98
C GLN A 75 9.27 4.69 9.85
N ILE A 76 10.60 4.60 9.98
CA ILE A 76 11.56 4.95 8.92
C ILE A 76 11.44 3.95 7.77
N ALA A 77 11.44 2.65 8.07
CA ALA A 77 11.26 1.60 7.06
C ALA A 77 9.92 1.72 6.32
N MET A 78 8.85 2.07 7.04
CA MET A 78 7.54 2.34 6.47
C MET A 78 7.58 3.55 5.53
N ALA A 79 8.19 4.66 5.93
CA ALA A 79 8.32 5.85 5.09
C ALA A 79 9.06 5.55 3.78
N ILE A 80 10.18 4.81 3.83
CA ILE A 80 10.93 4.39 2.64
C ILE A 80 10.05 3.52 1.72
N SER A 81 9.30 2.59 2.30
CA SER A 81 8.42 1.68 1.54
C SER A 81 7.32 2.45 0.79
N ILE A 82 6.70 3.45 1.42
CA ILE A 82 5.65 4.26 0.78
C ILE A 82 6.25 5.15 -0.32
N ILE A 83 7.45 5.71 -0.12
CA ILE A 83 8.14 6.49 -1.17
C ILE A 83 8.39 5.62 -2.41
N PHE A 84 8.80 4.37 -2.25
CA PHE A 84 8.95 3.45 -3.38
C PHE A 84 7.63 3.15 -4.09
N LEU A 85 6.54 2.99 -3.33
CA LEU A 85 5.21 2.82 -3.91
C LEU A 85 4.80 4.05 -4.73
N ASP A 86 4.90 5.25 -4.14
CA ASP A 86 4.49 6.48 -4.81
C ASP A 86 5.28 6.71 -6.10
N ILE A 87 6.60 6.66 -6.03
CA ILE A 87 7.47 6.85 -7.19
C ILE A 87 7.22 5.75 -8.23
N GLY A 88 7.12 4.49 -7.80
CA GLY A 88 6.90 3.35 -8.67
C GLY A 88 5.61 3.47 -9.47
N PHE A 89 4.50 3.78 -8.82
CA PHE A 89 3.21 3.97 -9.50
C PHE A 89 3.19 5.21 -10.40
N ILE A 90 3.79 6.32 -9.98
CA ILE A 90 3.91 7.52 -10.83
C ILE A 90 4.69 7.19 -12.11
N LEU A 91 5.85 6.56 -11.99
CA LEU A 91 6.67 6.18 -13.14
C LEU A 91 5.95 5.18 -14.04
N MET A 92 5.28 4.19 -13.46
CA MET A 92 4.51 3.20 -14.21
C MET A 92 3.42 3.88 -15.06
N TYR A 93 2.60 4.76 -14.47
CA TYR A 93 1.54 5.46 -15.20
C TYR A 93 2.07 6.47 -16.24
N ARG A 94 3.24 7.09 -16.00
CA ARG A 94 3.88 7.95 -16.99
C ARG A 94 4.37 7.19 -18.22
N ASN A 95 4.79 5.94 -18.04
CA ASN A 95 5.23 5.07 -19.13
C ASN A 95 4.08 4.31 -19.81
N GLY A 96 2.86 4.84 -19.73
CA GLY A 96 1.71 4.34 -20.51
C GLY A 96 0.99 3.14 -19.92
N TRP A 97 1.37 2.66 -18.72
CA TRP A 97 0.64 1.57 -18.09
C TRP A 97 -0.79 1.97 -17.75
N ASN A 98 -1.73 1.08 -18.05
CA ASN A 98 -3.12 1.24 -17.67
C ASN A 98 -3.30 1.09 -16.15
N LEU A 99 -4.26 1.85 -15.60
CA LEU A 99 -4.59 1.85 -14.17
C LEU A 99 -4.83 0.43 -13.64
N SER A 100 -5.69 -0.31 -14.34
CA SER A 100 -6.12 -1.66 -13.97
C SER A 100 -4.98 -2.67 -14.13
N THR A 101 -4.36 -2.73 -15.31
CA THR A 101 -3.30 -3.72 -15.60
C THR A 101 -2.08 -3.50 -14.73
N GLY A 102 -1.62 -2.25 -14.56
CA GLY A 102 -0.45 -1.94 -13.73
C GLY A 102 -0.67 -2.27 -12.26
N ASN A 103 -1.81 -1.90 -11.69
CA ASN A 103 -2.14 -2.26 -10.30
C ASN A 103 -2.31 -3.78 -10.12
N LEU A 104 -2.94 -4.46 -11.07
CA LEU A 104 -3.14 -5.91 -10.99
C LEU A 104 -1.81 -6.67 -11.01
N VAL A 105 -0.93 -6.37 -11.97
CA VAL A 105 0.39 -7.01 -12.10
C VAL A 105 1.21 -6.82 -10.83
N THR A 106 1.34 -5.57 -10.37
CA THR A 106 2.08 -5.25 -9.13
C THR A 106 1.49 -5.95 -7.92
N SER A 107 0.16 -5.95 -7.78
CA SER A 107 -0.52 -6.63 -6.67
C SER A 107 -0.24 -8.13 -6.63
N VAL A 108 -0.18 -8.82 -7.78
CA VAL A 108 0.16 -10.25 -7.80
C VAL A 108 1.59 -10.50 -7.37
N PHE A 109 2.56 -9.73 -7.90
CA PHE A 109 3.95 -9.86 -7.46
C PHE A 109 4.14 -9.53 -5.98
N THR A 110 3.45 -8.51 -5.47
CA THR A 110 3.43 -8.19 -4.04
C THR A 110 2.87 -9.33 -3.21
N ASN A 111 1.77 -9.96 -3.61
CA ASN A 111 1.20 -11.09 -2.88
C ASN A 111 2.14 -12.32 -2.88
N ILE A 112 2.82 -12.59 -3.99
CA ILE A 112 3.83 -13.66 -4.07
C ILE A 112 4.99 -13.37 -3.10
N ALA A 113 5.52 -12.14 -3.11
CA ALA A 113 6.60 -11.74 -2.22
C ALA A 113 6.18 -11.80 -0.75
N LEU A 114 4.96 -11.35 -0.42
CA LEU A 114 4.41 -11.41 0.93
C LEU A 114 4.21 -12.85 1.39
N LEU A 115 3.74 -13.76 0.53
CA LEU A 115 3.65 -15.19 0.86
C LEU A 115 5.03 -15.76 1.15
N ALA A 116 6.03 -15.45 0.33
CA ALA A 116 7.41 -15.90 0.55
C ALA A 116 7.98 -15.37 1.88
N ILE A 117 7.77 -14.08 2.17
CA ILE A 117 8.17 -13.46 3.45
C ILE A 117 7.44 -14.12 4.63
N GLY A 118 6.14 -14.36 4.51
CA GLY A 118 5.33 -15.04 5.52
C GLY A 118 5.90 -16.40 5.87
N VAL A 119 6.22 -17.21 4.86
CA VAL A 119 6.79 -18.56 5.07
C VAL A 119 8.21 -18.52 5.60
N LEU A 120 9.09 -17.71 4.99
CA LEU A 120 10.53 -17.74 5.26
C LEU A 120 10.93 -16.97 6.53
N LEU A 121 10.27 -15.85 6.82
CA LEU A 121 10.66 -14.93 7.89
C LEU A 121 9.69 -14.94 9.07
N ILE A 122 8.39 -15.11 8.82
CA ILE A 122 7.34 -15.04 9.86
C ILE A 122 6.99 -16.44 10.40
N GLY A 123 7.26 -17.49 9.62
CA GLY A 123 6.96 -18.89 9.97
C GLY A 123 5.52 -19.30 9.65
N ASP A 124 4.85 -18.57 8.76
CA ASP A 124 3.51 -18.92 8.30
C ASP A 124 3.53 -20.24 7.52
N LYS A 125 2.51 -21.08 7.73
CA LYS A 125 2.35 -22.32 6.97
C LYS A 125 1.71 -22.00 5.62
N ALA A 126 2.48 -22.13 4.54
CA ALA A 126 1.90 -22.16 3.20
C ALA A 126 1.15 -23.50 3.01
N THR A 127 -0.16 -23.41 2.83
CA THR A 127 -0.96 -24.57 2.45
C THR A 127 -0.81 -24.83 0.95
N PRO A 128 -0.99 -26.08 0.48
CA PRO A 128 -1.07 -26.38 -0.95
C PRO A 128 -2.12 -25.54 -1.68
N MET A 129 -3.21 -25.16 -0.98
CA MET A 129 -4.26 -24.30 -1.52
C MET A 129 -3.78 -22.87 -1.77
N ASN A 130 -2.96 -22.31 -0.87
CA ASN A 130 -2.38 -20.97 -1.06
C ASN A 130 -1.49 -20.95 -2.31
N LEU A 131 -0.70 -22.02 -2.51
CA LEU A 131 0.18 -22.15 -3.66
C LEU A 131 -0.61 -22.30 -4.97
N ALA A 132 -1.69 -23.10 -4.97
CA ALA A 132 -2.61 -23.19 -6.10
C ALA A 132 -3.26 -21.83 -6.42
N GLY A 133 -3.67 -21.07 -5.40
CA GLY A 133 -4.20 -19.72 -5.56
C GLY A 133 -3.21 -18.76 -6.22
N VAL A 134 -1.93 -18.80 -5.82
CA VAL A 134 -0.86 -18.02 -6.47
C VAL A 134 -0.73 -18.37 -7.96
N LEU A 135 -0.73 -19.66 -8.31
CA LEU A 135 -0.65 -20.09 -9.71
C LEU A 135 -1.83 -19.57 -10.54
N ILE A 136 -3.04 -19.60 -9.96
CA ILE A 136 -4.24 -19.05 -10.61
C ILE A 136 -4.14 -17.52 -10.76
N CYS A 137 -3.63 -16.79 -9.76
CA CYS A 137 -3.41 -15.35 -9.87
C CYS A 137 -2.42 -15.00 -11.00
N ILE A 138 -1.33 -15.76 -11.13
CA ILE A 138 -0.36 -15.58 -12.21
C ILE A 138 -1.01 -15.84 -13.57
N ALA A 139 -1.77 -16.92 -13.70
CA ALA A 139 -2.51 -17.24 -14.93
C ALA A 139 -3.51 -16.13 -15.30
N GLY A 140 -4.27 -15.63 -14.32
CA GLY A 140 -5.21 -14.52 -14.53
C GLY A 140 -4.53 -13.24 -14.99
N VAL A 141 -3.36 -12.90 -14.42
CA VAL A 141 -2.55 -11.76 -14.88
C VAL A 141 -2.05 -11.97 -16.30
N ALA A 142 -1.54 -13.17 -16.62
CA ALA A 142 -1.06 -13.49 -17.97
C ALA A 142 -2.17 -13.33 -19.01
N MET A 143 -3.39 -13.78 -18.70
CA MET A 143 -4.56 -13.63 -19.58
C MET A 143 -4.97 -12.16 -19.77
N ILE A 144 -4.97 -11.35 -18.71
CA ILE A 144 -5.33 -9.93 -18.79
C ILE A 144 -4.24 -9.11 -19.48
N GLY A 145 -2.98 -9.50 -19.32
CA GLY A 145 -1.82 -8.88 -19.98
C GLY A 145 -1.66 -9.27 -21.44
N TYR A 146 -2.35 -10.32 -21.92
CA TYR A 146 -2.27 -10.78 -23.30
C TYR A 146 -3.11 -9.86 -24.21
N GLN A 147 -2.44 -8.98 -24.95
CA GLN A 147 -3.03 -8.20 -26.04
C GLN A 147 -2.66 -8.90 -27.37
N PRO A 148 -3.62 -9.34 -28.20
CA PRO A 148 -3.35 -9.99 -29.49
C PRO A 148 -2.77 -9.02 -30.54
#